data_AF-A0A662YMH8-F1
#
_entry.id   AF-A0A662YMH8-F1
#
_cell.length_a   1.000
_cell.length_b   1.000
_cell.length_c   1.000
_cell.angle_alpha   90.00
_cell.angle_beta   90.00
_cell.angle_gamma   90.00
#
_symmetry.space_group_name_H-M   'P 1'
#
loop_
_entity.id
_entity.type
_entity.pdbx_description
1 polymer ?
#
loop_
_entity_poly.entity_id
_entity_poly.type
_entity_poly.pdbx_seq_one_letter_code
_entity_poly.pdbx_strand_id
1 'polypeptide(L)'
;MLRAWEERRGEERRGEVRGGVSGEESTLNISNPNFYTVSVDSLTSQVLYMKTVIGTQQLSNVLQIQPLSQRQVNFTVAMEISGSLSYV
;
A
#
# COMPACT_ATOMS: atom_id res chain seq x y z
N MET A 1 -21.85 -45.29 -5.18
CA MET A 1 -20.62 -44.47 -5.15
C MET A 1 -20.94 -43.08 -5.69
N LEU A 2 -20.78 -42.07 -4.84
CA LEU A 2 -20.60 -40.63 -5.11
C LEU A 2 -21.48 -39.97 -6.18
N ARG A 3 -22.75 -39.74 -5.82
CA ARG A 3 -23.50 -38.53 -6.20
C ARG A 3 -23.61 -37.65 -4.94
N ALA A 4 -23.68 -36.33 -5.13
CA ALA A 4 -23.86 -35.30 -4.11
C ALA A 4 -22.61 -34.99 -3.27
N TRP A 5 -21.72 -34.16 -3.84
CA TRP A 5 -20.76 -33.36 -3.06
C TRP A 5 -21.09 -31.86 -3.12
N GLU A 6 -22.28 -31.52 -3.59
CA GLU A 6 -22.76 -30.14 -3.64
C GLU A 6 -23.93 -30.02 -2.65
N GLU A 7 -23.83 -29.03 -1.77
CA GLU A 7 -24.94 -28.50 -0.96
C GLU A 7 -25.25 -29.19 0.38
N ARG A 8 -24.45 -28.87 1.39
CA ARG A 8 -24.94 -28.27 2.66
C ARG A 8 -23.79 -28.02 3.64
N ARG A 9 -23.35 -26.76 3.72
CA ARG A 9 -22.97 -26.14 4.99
C ARG A 9 -23.30 -24.65 4.93
N GLY A 10 -24.59 -24.37 5.14
CA GLY A 10 -24.95 -23.14 5.83
C GLY A 10 -24.60 -23.34 7.30
N GLU A 11 -23.57 -22.66 7.76
CA GLU A 11 -23.35 -22.43 9.19
C GLU A 11 -22.91 -20.97 9.32
N GLU A 12 -23.88 -20.16 9.73
CA GLU A 12 -23.76 -18.80 10.22
C GLU A 12 -22.71 -18.75 11.34
N ARG A 13 -21.48 -18.41 10.97
CA ARG A 13 -20.53 -17.86 11.94
C ARG A 13 -20.56 -16.36 11.71
N ARG A 14 -21.14 -15.63 12.67
CA ARG A 14 -20.80 -14.23 12.95
C ARG A 14 -19.28 -14.15 13.06
N GLY A 15 -18.62 -13.91 11.94
CA GLY A 15 -17.21 -13.62 11.83
C GLY A 15 -17.11 -12.12 11.63
N GLU A 16 -16.71 -11.44 12.69
CA GLU A 16 -16.06 -10.14 12.68
C GLU A 16 -15.41 -9.86 11.31
N VAL A 17 -15.95 -8.90 10.55
CA VAL A 17 -15.27 -8.37 9.36
C VAL A 17 -14.07 -7.62 9.91
N ARG A 18 -13.00 -8.35 10.21
CA ARG A 18 -11.68 -7.74 10.36
C ARG A 18 -11.42 -7.07 9.03
N GLY A 19 -11.48 -5.75 9.00
CA GLY A 19 -11.08 -4.96 7.84
C GLY A 19 -9.75 -5.51 7.36
N GLY A 20 -9.73 -6.06 6.15
CA GLY A 20 -8.51 -6.61 5.57
C GLY A 20 -7.56 -5.43 5.37
N VAL A 21 -6.44 -5.41 6.10
CA VAL A 21 -5.34 -4.51 5.79
C VAL A 21 -4.79 -4.97 4.44
N SER A 22 -5.11 -4.25 3.37
CA SER A 22 -4.49 -4.48 2.07
C SER A 22 -3.19 -3.68 2.03
N GLY A 23 -2.08 -4.33 1.70
CA GLY A 23 -0.81 -3.64 1.47
C GLY A 23 -0.63 -3.43 -0.02
N GLU A 24 -0.60 -2.18 -0.49
CA GLU A 24 -0.20 -1.89 -1.87
C GLU A 24 1.31 -1.62 -1.88
N GLU A 25 2.04 -2.38 -2.69
CA GLU A 25 3.46 -2.13 -2.96
C GLU A 25 3.60 -1.27 -4.21
N SER A 26 4.39 -0.21 -4.11
CA SER A 26 4.68 0.67 -5.23
C SER A 26 6.16 1.04 -5.25
N THR A 27 6.64 1.34 -6.44
CA THR A 27 8.06 1.60 -6.68
C THR A 27 8.24 3.03 -7.17
N LEU A 28 9.07 3.80 -6.46
CA LEU A 28 9.44 5.17 -6.82
C LEU A 28 10.85 5.20 -7.42
N ASN A 29 10.99 5.78 -8.61
CA ASN A 29 12.30 6.05 -9.20
C ASN A 29 12.67 7.53 -8.99
N ILE A 30 13.78 7.78 -8.32
CA ILE A 30 14.27 9.13 -8.00
C ILE A 30 15.58 9.36 -8.75
N SER A 31 15.61 10.36 -9.63
CA SER A 31 16.81 10.75 -10.36
C SER A 31 17.44 12.01 -9.77
N ASN A 32 18.77 12.02 -9.70
CA ASN A 32 19.56 13.18 -9.31
C ASN A 32 20.36 13.67 -10.53
N PRO A 33 19.87 14.69 -11.25
CA PRO A 33 20.59 15.26 -12.39
C PRO A 33 21.75 16.19 -11.97
N ASN A 34 21.98 16.40 -10.67
CA ASN A 34 23.03 17.30 -10.19
C ASN A 34 24.42 16.63 -10.21
N PHE A 35 25.46 17.48 -10.15
CA PHE A 35 26.86 17.05 -10.05
C PHE A 35 27.34 16.86 -8.60
N TYR A 36 26.43 16.89 -7.63
CA TYR A 36 26.70 16.66 -6.21
C TYR A 36 25.72 15.63 -5.64
N THR A 37 26.10 15.03 -4.52
CA THR A 37 25.30 14.01 -3.85
C THR A 37 24.12 14.65 -3.12
N VAL A 38 22.94 14.04 -3.24
CA VAL A 38 21.72 14.46 -2.55
C VAL A 38 21.31 13.40 -1.53
N SER A 39 21.07 13.81 -0.28
CA SER A 39 20.49 12.97 0.76
C SER A 39 18.99 13.21 0.88
N VAL A 40 18.23 12.13 1.03
CA VAL A 40 16.78 12.15 1.28
C VAL A 40 16.52 11.64 2.69
N ASP A 41 16.29 12.57 3.62
CA ASP A 41 16.11 12.25 5.04
C ASP A 41 14.73 11.66 5.34
N SER A 42 13.69 12.10 4.64
CA SER A 42 12.35 11.55 4.80
C SER A 42 11.57 11.56 3.49
N LEU A 43 10.88 10.46 3.20
CA LEU A 43 9.92 10.31 2.12
C LEU A 43 8.57 9.97 2.71
N THR A 44 7.53 10.74 2.40
CA THR A 44 6.16 10.46 2.83
C THR A 44 5.32 10.14 1.59
N SER A 45 4.68 8.97 1.59
CA SER A 45 3.79 8.51 0.53
C SER A 45 2.37 8.37 1.08
N GLN A 46 1.38 8.77 0.28
CA GLN A 46 -0.04 8.69 0.63
C GLN A 46 -0.80 7.96 -0.47
N VAL A 47 -1.72 7.09 -0.08
CA VAL A 47 -2.67 6.43 -0.98
C VAL A 47 -4.02 7.12 -0.81
N LEU A 48 -4.59 7.58 -1.93
CA LEU A 48 -5.85 8.32 -1.94
C LEU A 48 -6.93 7.52 -2.68
N TYR A 49 -8.16 7.57 -2.16
CA TYR A 49 -9.36 7.09 -2.82
C TYR A 49 -10.43 8.18 -2.76
N MET A 50 -10.99 8.59 -3.91
CA MET A 50 -11.99 9.65 -4.00
C MET A 50 -11.59 10.96 -3.27
N LYS A 51 -10.31 11.34 -3.34
CA LYS A 51 -9.67 12.47 -2.63
C LYS A 51 -9.50 12.32 -1.12
N THR A 52 -9.87 11.18 -0.54
CA THR A 52 -9.61 10.83 0.86
C THR A 52 -8.31 10.05 0.97
N VAL A 53 -7.42 10.43 1.88
CA VAL A 53 -6.21 9.63 2.18
C VAL A 53 -6.62 8.39 2.96
N ILE A 54 -6.40 7.21 2.39
CA ILE A 54 -6.75 5.90 2.97
C ILE A 54 -5.53 5.13 3.48
N GLY A 55 -4.32 5.65 3.24
CA GLY A 55 -3.07 5.10 3.75
C GLY A 55 -1.96 6.13 3.71
N THR A 56 -1.06 6.11 4.69
CA THR A 56 0.13 6.97 4.74
C THR A 56 1.31 6.16 5.23
N GLN A 57 2.45 6.28 4.55
CA GLN A 57 3.70 5.64 4.93
C GLN A 57 4.81 6.69 4.92
N GLN A 58 5.60 6.73 5.98
CA GLN A 58 6.84 7.50 6.02
C GLN A 58 8.03 6.54 6.03
N LEU A 59 9.04 6.87 5.23
CA LEU A 59 10.35 6.26 5.24
C LEU A 59 11.34 7.31 5.71
N SER A 60 12.20 6.97 6.65
CA SER A 60 13.28 7.82 7.16
C SER A 60 14.65 7.32 6.71
N ASN A 61 15.61 8.23 6.52
CA ASN A 61 16.96 7.94 6.02
C ASN A 61 16.92 7.10 4.74
N VAL A 62 16.14 7.59 3.78
CA VAL A 62 15.64 6.78 2.68
C VAL A 62 16.76 6.46 1.71
N LEU A 63 17.51 7.47 1.27
CA LEU A 63 18.53 7.31 0.24
C LEU A 63 19.60 8.42 0.25
N GLN A 64 20.79 8.05 -0.22
CA GLN A 64 21.81 8.97 -0.70
C GLN A 64 22.01 8.72 -2.20
N ILE A 65 21.72 9.72 -3.03
CA ILE A 65 21.72 9.59 -4.50
C ILE A 65 22.95 10.30 -5.05
N GLN A 66 23.85 9.51 -5.64
CA GLN A 66 25.11 9.98 -6.22
C GLN A 66 24.87 10.97 -7.37
N PRO A 67 25.86 11.80 -7.74
CA PRO A 67 25.78 12.67 -8.90
C PRO A 67 25.39 11.92 -10.18
N LEU A 68 24.54 12.53 -11.00
CA LEU A 68 24.11 12.00 -12.31
C LEU A 68 23.57 10.57 -12.26
N SER A 69 22.97 10.16 -11.13
CA SER A 69 22.49 8.80 -10.91
C SER A 69 21.00 8.76 -10.58
N GLN A 70 20.43 7.55 -10.57
CA GLN A 70 19.05 7.31 -10.16
C GLN A 70 18.99 6.20 -9.12
N ARG A 71 17.95 6.22 -8.31
CA ARG A 71 17.74 5.24 -7.27
C ARG A 71 16.27 4.89 -7.12
N GLN A 72 16.02 3.60 -6.95
CA GLN A 72 14.69 3.05 -6.80
C GLN A 72 14.40 2.75 -5.32
N VAL A 73 13.19 3.05 -4.88
CA VAL A 73 12.69 2.72 -3.54
C VAL A 73 11.37 2.01 -3.67
N ASN A 74 11.25 0.85 -3.03
CA ASN A 74 9.98 0.18 -2.84
C ASN A 74 9.36 0.67 -1.54
N PHE A 75 8.08 1.00 -1.60
CA PHE A 75 7.31 1.36 -0.41
C PHE A 75 6.01 0.58 -0.42
N THR A 76 5.66 0.04 0.74
CA THR A 76 4.39 -0.65 0.97
C THR A 76 3.55 0.25 1.86
N VAL A 77 2.35 0.60 1.40
CA VAL A 77 1.40 1.37 2.21
C VAL A 77 0.31 0.41 2.69
N ALA A 78 0.22 0.26 4.00
CA ALA A 78 -0.92 -0.40 4.62
C ALA A 78 -2.15 0.51 4.49
N MET A 79 -3.26 -0.02 3.98
CA MET A 79 -4.54 0.67 3.97
C MET A 79 -5.64 -0.24 4.50
N GLU A 80 -6.59 0.38 5.19
CA GLU A 80 -7.80 -0.26 5.66
C GLU A 80 -8.99 0.30 4.91
N ILE A 81 -9.56 -0.49 4.00
CA ILE A 81 -10.84 -0.17 3.37
C ILE A 81 -11.91 -0.93 4.16
N SER A 82 -12.31 -0.38 5.30
CA SER A 82 -13.36 -0.96 6.14
C SER A 82 -14.68 -0.22 5.89
N GLY A 83 -15.66 -0.93 5.31
CA GLY A 83 -17.05 -0.46 5.18
C GLY A 83 -17.39 0.26 3.88
N SER A 84 -18.65 0.10 3.45
CA SER A 84 -19.23 0.66 2.23
C SER A 84 -18.91 2.15 2.09
N LEU A 85 -18.10 2.48 1.08
CA LEU A 85 -17.92 3.86 0.61
C LEU A 85 -19.24 4.30 -0.03
N SER A 86 -20.21 4.70 0.82
CA SER A 86 -21.46 5.30 0.40
C SER A 86 -21.17 6.70 -0.11
N TYR A 87 -21.23 6.85 -1.43
CA TYR A 87 -21.13 8.11 -2.13
C TYR A 87 -22.47 8.86 -2.06
N VAL A 88 -22.44 10.19 -1.90
CA VAL A 88 -23.63 11.09 -1.96
C VAL A 88 -23.68 11.76 -3.33
#